data_AF-A0A496RE19-F1
#
_entry.id   AF-A0A496RE19-F1
#
_cell.length_a   1.000
_cell.length_b   1.000
_cell.length_c   1.000
_cell.angle_alpha   90.00
_cell.angle_beta   90.00
_cell.angle_gamma   90.00
#
_symmetry.space_group_name_H-M   'P 1'
#
loop_
_entity.id
_entity.type
_entity.pdbx_description
1 polymer ?
#
loop_
_entity_poly.entity_id
_entity_poly.type
_entity_poly.pdbx_seq_one_letter_code
_entity_poly.pdbx_strand_id
1 'polypeptide(L)'
;MECGQSFTLEPGEEKTVNLFGLFTSDLMGITEGTKASAKISLTYTMGGKEKTADYTPVLEVYNRNALTWDDDRKIASFITAKDPEILGFAKNVTNWMQEIKNPAVDENLQKGMVLFEAVKAYGIRYEVDPSTPFAELSGQKTAVDFLQFPRQTLHYSNGDCDDLTSLYTALLEAVGVETAVITIPGHIYGAFALKTSPDEARRTFSRPDELIITDNKVWVPVEITLFQETFEKAWQTGAKEYKLSLINLGNILFIKADFEGSAGYYQRVLNRDPSNKAALLGVSRCNHELENYGMAAKTYRKLKEIDPGLAMHFAYLDLRGEEATRAADAAGLRTMVLGEEE
;
A
#
# COMPACT_ATOMS: atom_id res chain seq x y z
N MET A 1 23.95 16.03 -25.08
CA MET A 1 23.85 14.70 -24.43
C MET A 1 23.13 13.81 -25.43
N GLU A 2 23.68 12.63 -25.73
CA GLU A 2 22.95 11.64 -26.52
C GLU A 2 21.88 11.03 -25.62
N CYS A 3 20.60 11.24 -25.95
CA CYS A 3 19.47 10.87 -25.11
C CYS A 3 18.74 9.59 -25.56
N GLY A 4 19.29 8.89 -26.56
CA GLY A 4 18.76 7.64 -27.12
C GLY A 4 19.85 6.81 -27.82
N GLN A 5 19.52 5.61 -28.28
CA GLN A 5 20.47 4.75 -29.01
C GLN A 5 20.40 5.01 -30.52
N SER A 6 21.51 4.79 -31.23
CA SER A 6 21.54 4.78 -32.70
C SER A 6 20.80 3.57 -33.27
N PHE A 7 20.08 3.74 -34.38
CA PHE A 7 19.34 2.68 -35.06
C PHE A 7 19.26 2.92 -36.58
N THR A 8 18.89 1.88 -37.31
CA THR A 8 18.59 1.93 -38.75
C THR A 8 17.11 1.65 -38.96
N LEU A 9 16.52 2.25 -39.99
CA LEU A 9 15.14 2.01 -40.41
C LEU A 9 15.13 1.66 -41.89
N GLU A 10 14.41 0.60 -42.24
CA GLU A 10 14.09 0.25 -43.62
C GLU A 10 12.93 1.13 -44.16
N PRO A 11 12.75 1.21 -45.49
CA PRO A 11 11.64 1.98 -46.08
C PRO A 11 10.27 1.52 -45.56
N GLY A 12 9.54 2.43 -44.91
CA GLY A 12 8.22 2.16 -44.33
C GLY A 12 8.25 1.55 -42.93
N GLU A 13 9.43 1.33 -42.35
CA GLU A 13 9.58 0.88 -40.97
C GLU A 13 9.38 2.03 -39.98
N GLU A 14 8.64 1.77 -38.90
CA GLU A 14 8.46 2.68 -37.77
C GLU A 14 9.12 2.10 -36.51
N LYS A 15 9.74 2.95 -35.70
CA LYS A 15 10.39 2.54 -34.45
C LYS A 15 10.15 3.56 -33.35
N THR A 16 9.71 3.06 -32.19
CA THR A 16 9.62 3.83 -30.96
C THR A 16 10.95 3.81 -30.23
N VAL A 17 11.41 4.98 -29.77
CA VAL A 17 12.67 5.14 -29.04
C VAL A 17 12.38 5.87 -27.73
N ASN A 18 12.79 5.28 -26.61
CA ASN A 18 12.70 5.94 -25.31
C ASN A 18 13.81 6.99 -25.20
N LEU A 19 13.43 8.21 -24.81
CA LEU A 19 14.35 9.30 -24.55
C LEU A 19 14.47 9.52 -23.05
N PHE A 20 15.70 9.67 -22.57
CA PHE A 20 15.97 9.92 -21.15
C PHE A 20 16.54 11.33 -20.97
N GLY A 21 15.93 12.09 -20.05
CA GLY A 21 16.40 13.41 -19.65
C GLY A 21 17.19 13.34 -18.35
N LEU A 22 18.27 14.12 -18.24
CA LEU A 22 18.94 14.35 -16.97
C LEU A 22 18.26 15.51 -16.25
N PHE A 23 17.80 15.24 -15.04
CA PHE A 23 17.14 16.19 -14.16
C PHE A 23 18.09 16.57 -13.02
N THR A 24 18.29 17.86 -12.79
CA THR A 24 19.13 18.39 -11.70
C THR A 24 18.29 18.68 -10.47
N SER A 25 18.96 18.98 -9.34
CA SER A 25 18.30 19.44 -8.11
C SER A 25 17.50 20.72 -8.30
N ASP A 26 17.71 21.48 -9.39
CA ASP A 26 17.00 22.72 -9.67
C ASP A 26 15.49 22.49 -9.84
N LEU A 27 15.08 21.29 -10.27
CA LEU A 27 13.67 20.92 -10.33
C LEU A 27 13.01 20.93 -8.95
N MET A 28 13.75 20.62 -7.88
CA MET A 28 13.23 20.70 -6.51
C MET A 28 13.02 22.15 -6.04
N GLY A 29 13.52 23.12 -6.80
CA GLY A 29 13.26 24.55 -6.60
C GLY A 29 11.93 25.02 -7.19
N ILE A 30 11.27 24.21 -8.02
CA ILE A 30 10.00 24.57 -8.66
C ILE A 30 8.86 24.43 -7.65
N THR A 31 8.34 25.56 -7.18
CA THR A 31 7.22 25.62 -6.23
C THR A 31 5.87 25.86 -6.89
N GLU A 32 5.86 26.32 -8.13
CA GLU A 32 4.68 26.51 -8.96
C GLU A 32 4.89 25.81 -10.30
N GLY A 33 3.85 25.18 -10.84
CA GLY A 33 3.93 24.48 -12.13
C GLY A 33 4.41 25.43 -13.23
N THR A 34 5.32 24.95 -14.07
CA THR A 34 5.94 25.72 -15.14
C THR A 34 5.99 24.93 -16.44
N LYS A 35 6.36 25.60 -17.53
CA LYS A 35 6.56 24.98 -18.83
C LYS A 35 8.01 25.13 -19.25
N ALA A 36 8.62 24.04 -19.67
CA ALA A 36 9.97 24.01 -20.19
C ALA A 36 9.93 23.61 -21.67
N SER A 37 10.64 24.34 -22.52
CA SER A 37 10.85 23.90 -23.90
C SER A 37 12.00 22.90 -23.93
N ALA A 38 11.76 21.72 -24.50
CA ALA A 38 12.82 20.76 -24.80
C ALA A 38 13.10 20.80 -26.30
N LYS A 39 14.37 20.63 -26.69
CA LYS A 39 14.76 20.46 -28.09
C LYS A 39 15.27 19.03 -28.29
N ILE A 40 14.59 18.29 -29.15
CA ILE A 40 14.96 16.93 -29.56
C ILE A 40 15.47 17.03 -31.00
N SER A 41 16.73 16.64 -31.20
CA SER A 41 17.37 16.65 -32.52
C SER A 41 17.67 15.22 -32.96
N LEU A 42 17.14 14.82 -34.11
CA LEU A 42 17.45 13.54 -34.76
C LEU A 42 18.39 13.81 -35.94
N THR A 43 19.61 13.31 -35.85
CA THR A 43 20.58 13.31 -36.95
C THR A 43 20.60 11.94 -37.61
N TYR A 44 20.45 11.90 -38.93
CA TYR A 44 20.38 10.65 -39.70
C TYR A 44 21.02 10.80 -41.08
N THR A 45 21.47 9.69 -41.67
CA THR A 45 22.02 9.65 -43.03
C THR A 45 21.01 9.04 -43.99
N MET A 46 20.66 9.76 -45.05
CA MET A 46 19.77 9.26 -46.10
C MET A 46 20.34 9.59 -47.49
N GLY A 47 20.54 8.56 -48.32
CA GLY A 47 21.15 8.71 -49.64
C GLY A 47 22.58 9.27 -49.60
N GLY A 48 23.37 8.90 -48.58
CA GLY A 48 24.75 9.34 -48.40
C GLY A 48 24.93 10.79 -47.93
N LYS A 49 23.84 11.48 -47.58
CA LYS A 49 23.87 12.83 -47.00
C LYS A 49 23.34 12.81 -45.58
N GLU A 50 24.05 13.48 -44.69
CA GLU A 50 23.58 13.73 -43.32
C GLU A 50 22.46 14.78 -43.32
N LYS A 51 21.44 14.53 -42.52
CA LYS A 51 20.29 15.41 -42.30
C LYS A 51 20.00 15.48 -40.81
N THR A 52 19.44 16.61 -40.39
CA THR A 52 18.97 16.81 -39.01
C THR A 52 17.51 17.25 -39.04
N ALA A 53 16.69 16.65 -38.19
CA ALA A 53 15.33 17.08 -37.91
C ALA A 53 15.24 17.50 -36.45
N ASP A 54 14.71 18.70 -36.21
CA ASP A 54 14.51 19.24 -34.88
C ASP A 54 13.02 19.21 -34.52
N TYR A 55 12.72 18.77 -33.32
CA TYR A 55 11.39 18.80 -32.71
C TYR A 55 11.48 19.48 -31.35
N THR A 56 10.65 20.50 -31.13
CA THR A 56 10.73 21.35 -29.93
C THR A 56 9.42 21.25 -29.13
N PRO A 57 9.20 20.18 -28.37
CA PRO A 57 8.02 20.07 -27.53
C PRO A 57 8.08 21.05 -26.35
N VAL A 58 6.90 21.43 -25.86
CA VAL A 58 6.74 22.10 -24.57
C VAL A 58 6.39 21.03 -23.56
N LEU A 59 7.23 20.86 -22.55
CA LEU A 59 7.04 19.97 -21.42
C LEU A 59 6.38 20.74 -20.29
N GLU A 60 5.36 20.15 -19.69
CA GLU A 60 4.79 20.63 -18.44
C GLU A 60 5.60 20.06 -17.28
N VAL A 61 6.01 20.93 -16.37
CA VAL A 61 6.79 20.57 -15.19
C VAL A 61 5.97 20.99 -13.97
N TYR A 62 5.49 19.99 -13.23
CA TYR A 62 4.73 20.25 -12.02
C TYR A 62 5.63 20.74 -10.89
N ASN A 63 4.99 21.28 -9.85
CA ASN A 63 5.70 21.70 -8.65
C ASN A 63 6.31 20.49 -7.93
N ARG A 64 7.32 20.72 -7.07
CA ARG A 64 8.06 19.67 -6.35
C ARG A 64 7.21 18.80 -5.40
N ASN A 65 6.00 19.25 -5.05
CA ASN A 65 5.06 18.55 -4.18
C ASN A 65 4.03 17.74 -5.01
N ALA A 66 4.13 17.77 -6.34
CA ALA A 66 3.21 17.07 -7.22
C ALA A 66 3.55 15.57 -7.33
N LEU A 67 2.53 14.74 -7.23
CA LEU A 67 2.62 13.29 -7.38
C LEU A 67 1.47 12.76 -8.25
N THR A 68 1.70 11.68 -8.99
CA THR A 68 0.63 10.91 -9.65
C THR A 68 0.62 9.48 -9.10
N TRP A 69 -0.57 8.93 -8.92
CA TRP A 69 -0.80 7.59 -8.36
C TRP A 69 -0.93 6.48 -9.43
N ASP A 70 -0.32 6.68 -10.60
CA ASP A 70 -0.10 5.63 -11.62
C ASP A 70 0.88 4.55 -11.14
N ASP A 71 1.75 4.89 -10.19
CA ASP A 71 2.63 3.97 -9.48
C ASP A 71 2.76 4.39 -8.01
N ASP A 72 2.04 3.69 -7.13
CA ASP A 72 2.01 3.94 -5.68
C ASP A 72 3.40 4.00 -5.04
N ARG A 73 4.42 3.34 -5.63
CA ARG A 73 5.79 3.34 -5.11
C ARG A 73 6.43 4.73 -5.15
N LYS A 74 5.91 5.66 -5.94
CA LYS A 74 6.41 7.03 -6.02
C LYS A 74 6.30 7.77 -4.68
N ILE A 75 5.40 7.38 -3.78
CA ILE A 75 5.35 7.92 -2.40
C ILE A 75 6.71 7.82 -1.69
N ALA A 76 7.51 6.79 -2.01
CA ALA A 76 8.83 6.60 -1.41
C ALA A 76 9.80 7.75 -1.72
N SER A 77 9.60 8.52 -2.80
CA SER A 77 10.43 9.71 -3.08
C SER A 77 10.21 10.87 -2.12
N PHE A 78 9.11 10.84 -1.34
CA PHE A 78 8.80 11.84 -0.33
C PHE A 78 9.29 11.46 1.07
N ILE A 79 9.72 10.21 1.28
CA ILE A 79 10.24 9.73 2.57
C ILE A 79 11.69 10.24 2.76
N THR A 80 11.82 11.50 3.16
CA THR A 80 13.12 12.19 3.28
C THR A 80 13.79 11.99 4.65
N ALA A 81 14.06 10.73 5.01
CA ALA A 81 14.63 10.34 6.32
C ALA A 81 15.99 10.98 6.68
N LYS A 82 16.71 11.50 5.68
CA LYS A 82 18.01 12.18 5.86
C LYS A 82 17.91 13.70 5.94
N ASP A 83 16.70 14.25 5.87
CA ASP A 83 16.48 15.67 6.07
C ASP A 83 16.93 16.07 7.50
N PRO A 84 17.72 17.15 7.66
CA PRO A 84 18.24 17.55 8.97
C PRO A 84 17.16 17.82 10.04
N GLU A 85 16.00 18.35 9.65
CA GLU A 85 14.90 18.62 10.60
C GLU A 85 14.25 17.31 11.07
N ILE A 86 14.07 16.36 10.15
CA ILE A 86 13.56 15.01 10.44
C ILE A 86 14.53 14.22 11.33
N LEU A 87 15.82 14.22 10.97
CA LEU A 87 16.87 13.60 11.77
C LEU A 87 16.95 14.20 13.17
N GLY A 88 16.88 15.53 13.27
CA GLY A 88 16.93 16.25 14.54
C GLY A 88 15.77 15.87 15.44
N PHE A 89 14.55 15.91 14.92
CA PHE A 89 13.35 15.51 15.66
C PHE A 89 13.44 14.06 16.13
N ALA A 90 13.64 13.12 15.21
CA ALA A 90 13.59 11.69 15.52
C ALA A 90 14.70 11.24 16.49
N LYS A 91 15.93 11.78 16.33
CA LYS A 91 17.05 11.47 17.22
C LYS A 91 16.85 12.05 18.62
N ASN A 92 16.31 13.26 18.75
CA ASN A 92 16.03 13.85 20.06
C ASN A 92 15.00 13.02 20.83
N VAL A 93 13.91 12.61 20.18
CA VAL A 93 12.88 11.76 20.78
C VAL A 93 13.45 10.40 21.20
N THR A 94 14.21 9.73 20.32
CA THR A 94 14.79 8.41 20.64
C THR A 94 15.94 8.45 21.65
N ASN A 95 16.60 9.60 21.83
CA ASN A 95 17.53 9.83 22.93
C ASN A 95 16.80 9.90 24.27
N TRP A 96 15.68 10.64 24.36
CA TRP A 96 14.85 10.66 25.58
C TRP A 96 14.27 9.28 25.92
N MET A 97 13.89 8.50 24.90
CA MET A 97 13.42 7.13 25.07
C MET A 97 14.43 6.24 25.83
N GLN A 98 15.74 6.51 25.77
CA GLN A 98 16.75 5.67 26.45
C GLN A 98 16.55 5.59 27.97
N GLU A 99 15.94 6.61 28.59
CA GLU A 99 15.69 6.65 30.03
C GLU A 99 14.54 5.73 30.47
N ILE A 100 13.61 5.42 29.56
CA ILE A 100 12.38 4.65 29.82
C ILE A 100 12.35 3.32 29.05
N LYS A 101 13.42 2.98 28.34
CA LYS A 101 13.52 1.79 27.49
C LYS A 101 13.35 0.52 28.34
N ASN A 102 12.46 -0.36 27.90
CA ASN A 102 12.26 -1.68 28.48
C ASN A 102 12.95 -2.76 27.61
N PRO A 103 14.01 -3.43 28.09
CA PRO A 103 14.70 -4.47 27.33
C PRO A 103 13.84 -5.70 27.01
N ALA A 104 12.71 -5.90 27.70
CA ALA A 104 11.79 -7.01 27.44
C ALA A 104 10.87 -6.77 26.23
N VAL A 105 10.86 -5.55 25.67
CA VAL A 105 10.02 -5.17 24.51
C VAL A 105 10.92 -4.95 23.31
N ASP A 106 10.47 -5.35 22.11
CA ASP A 106 11.17 -5.11 20.85
C ASP A 106 11.53 -3.62 20.71
N GLU A 107 12.79 -3.34 20.36
CA GLU A 107 13.29 -1.97 20.29
C GLU A 107 12.61 -1.15 19.19
N ASN A 108 12.29 -1.77 18.05
CA ASN A 108 11.61 -1.07 16.96
C ASN A 108 10.15 -0.79 17.33
N LEU A 109 9.49 -1.68 18.08
CA LEU A 109 8.16 -1.41 18.64
C LEU A 109 8.19 -0.17 19.55
N GLN A 110 9.16 -0.09 20.47
CA GLN A 110 9.31 1.07 21.36
C GLN A 110 9.58 2.37 20.58
N LYS A 111 10.41 2.31 19.53
CA LYS A 111 10.65 3.46 18.64
C LYS A 111 9.38 3.89 17.90
N GLY A 112 8.62 2.93 17.37
CA GLY A 112 7.30 3.16 16.75
C GLY A 112 6.35 3.89 17.68
N MET A 113 6.22 3.38 18.91
CA MET A 113 5.37 3.98 19.94
C MET A 113 5.82 5.40 20.31
N VAL A 114 7.10 5.61 20.64
CA VAL A 114 7.56 6.92 21.14
C VAL A 114 7.52 7.99 20.06
N LEU A 115 7.82 7.64 18.79
CA LEU A 115 7.73 8.60 17.69
C LEU A 115 6.27 8.95 17.39
N PHE A 116 5.36 7.99 17.50
CA PHE A 116 3.93 8.24 17.35
C PHE A 116 3.43 9.21 18.42
N GLU A 117 3.74 8.92 19.68
CA GLU A 117 3.34 9.78 20.80
C GLU A 117 4.04 11.15 20.77
N ALA A 118 5.27 11.24 20.26
CA ALA A 118 5.97 12.50 20.09
C ALA A 118 5.34 13.38 19.01
N VAL A 119 4.94 12.79 17.87
CA VAL A 119 4.19 13.51 16.81
C VAL A 119 2.87 14.05 17.36
N LYS A 120 2.14 13.21 18.11
CA LYS A 120 0.91 13.61 18.82
C LYS A 120 1.16 14.75 19.80
N ALA A 121 2.18 14.64 20.65
CA ALA A 121 2.52 15.63 21.66
C ALA A 121 3.04 16.96 21.06
N TYR A 122 3.69 16.90 19.90
CA TYR A 122 4.11 18.08 19.14
C TYR A 122 2.90 18.88 18.62
N GLY A 123 1.74 18.23 18.47
CA GLY A 123 0.47 18.88 18.10
C GLY A 123 0.15 18.81 16.61
N ILE A 124 0.74 17.86 15.88
CA ILE A 124 0.45 17.64 14.46
C ILE A 124 -0.98 17.11 14.31
N ARG A 125 -1.76 17.68 13.39
CA ARG A 125 -3.18 17.34 13.20
C ARG A 125 -3.45 16.73 11.84
N TYR A 126 -4.34 15.74 11.84
CA TYR A 126 -4.98 15.29 10.60
C TYR A 126 -5.96 16.36 10.11
N GLU A 127 -5.82 16.74 8.85
CA GLU A 127 -6.70 17.66 8.14
C GLU A 127 -6.88 17.10 6.72
N VAL A 128 -8.12 16.80 6.34
CA VAL A 128 -8.42 16.30 4.99
C VAL A 128 -8.18 17.44 4.00
N ASP A 129 -7.38 17.22 2.96
CA ASP A 129 -7.24 18.18 1.87
C ASP A 129 -8.60 18.37 1.17
N PRO A 130 -9.19 19.58 1.18
CA PRO A 130 -10.49 19.85 0.56
C PRO A 130 -10.44 19.93 -0.98
N SER A 131 -9.26 19.93 -1.58
CA SER A 131 -9.01 20.10 -3.01
C SER A 131 -8.50 18.82 -3.70
N THR A 132 -7.76 17.96 -2.99
CA THR A 132 -7.23 16.69 -3.51
C THR A 132 -7.25 15.56 -2.48
N PRO A 133 -8.43 15.10 -1.98
CA PRO A 133 -8.44 13.96 -1.07
C PRO A 133 -7.86 12.71 -1.77
N PHE A 134 -6.91 12.01 -1.13
CA PHE A 134 -6.39 10.72 -1.60
C PHE A 134 -7.51 9.75 -2.01
N ALA A 135 -8.62 9.76 -1.25
CA ALA A 135 -9.82 8.97 -1.51
C ALA A 135 -10.40 9.17 -2.93
N GLU A 136 -10.30 10.38 -3.47
CA GLU A 136 -10.83 10.75 -4.78
C GLU A 136 -9.81 10.56 -5.92
N LEU A 137 -8.52 10.80 -5.64
CA LEU A 137 -7.47 10.79 -6.66
C LEU A 137 -6.75 9.45 -6.83
N SER A 138 -6.68 8.61 -5.79
CA SER A 138 -6.08 7.26 -5.89
C SER A 138 -6.80 6.37 -6.92
N GLY A 139 -8.08 6.64 -7.19
CA GLY A 139 -8.84 6.01 -8.29
C GLY A 139 -8.56 6.59 -9.68
N GLN A 140 -7.98 7.80 -9.76
CA GLN A 140 -7.71 8.55 -10.98
C GLN A 140 -6.19 8.62 -11.23
N LYS A 141 -5.63 7.56 -11.81
CA LYS A 141 -4.17 7.36 -11.96
C LYS A 141 -3.38 8.52 -12.60
N THR A 142 -4.03 9.38 -13.38
CA THR A 142 -3.40 10.54 -14.05
C THR A 142 -3.66 11.87 -13.36
N ALA A 143 -4.47 11.90 -12.31
CA ALA A 143 -4.67 13.10 -11.53
C ALA A 143 -3.40 13.43 -10.74
N VAL A 144 -3.07 14.72 -10.71
CA VAL A 144 -1.94 15.23 -9.94
C VAL A 144 -2.42 15.54 -8.54
N ASP A 145 -1.79 14.89 -7.57
CA ASP A 145 -1.98 15.11 -6.15
C ASP A 145 -0.90 16.05 -5.60
N PHE A 146 -1.17 16.66 -4.45
CA PHE A 146 -0.23 17.51 -3.73
C PHE A 146 0.15 16.86 -2.41
N LEU A 147 1.41 16.45 -2.30
CA LEU A 147 1.94 15.80 -1.10
C LEU A 147 3.04 16.66 -0.47
N GLN A 148 2.90 16.96 0.82
CA GLN A 148 3.89 17.65 1.61
C GLN A 148 5.11 16.77 1.88
N PHE A 149 6.30 17.36 1.83
CA PHE A 149 7.48 16.70 2.37
C PHE A 149 7.35 16.63 3.91
N PRO A 150 7.91 15.60 4.56
CA PRO A 150 7.89 15.44 6.02
C PRO A 150 8.26 16.72 6.80
N ARG A 151 9.24 17.48 6.28
CA ARG A 151 9.68 18.75 6.86
C ARG A 151 8.59 19.83 6.83
N GLN A 152 7.80 19.89 5.75
CA GLN A 152 6.66 20.79 5.63
C GLN A 152 5.56 20.37 6.61
N THR A 153 5.24 19.08 6.69
CA THR A 153 4.25 18.54 7.66
C THR A 153 4.65 18.85 9.11
N LEU A 154 5.94 18.69 9.47
CA LEU A 154 6.45 19.11 10.79
C LEU A 154 6.31 20.62 11.02
N HIS A 155 6.61 21.42 10.00
CA HIS A 155 6.61 22.88 10.12
C HIS A 155 5.18 23.46 10.22
N TYR A 156 4.26 22.98 9.40
CA TYR A 156 2.87 23.43 9.37
C TYR A 156 2.01 22.77 10.46
N SER A 157 2.47 21.66 11.03
CA SER A 157 1.77 20.91 12.09
C SER A 157 0.39 20.39 11.65
N ASN A 158 0.21 20.16 10.36
CA ASN A 158 -0.95 19.49 9.79
C ASN A 158 -0.57 18.67 8.55
N GLY A 159 -1.46 17.77 8.15
CA GLY A 159 -1.37 16.97 6.92
C GLY A 159 -2.53 16.00 6.81
N ASP A 160 -2.72 15.46 5.62
CA ASP A 160 -3.68 14.39 5.34
C ASP A 160 -3.04 12.99 5.52
N CYS A 161 -3.65 11.95 4.93
CA CYS A 161 -3.22 10.57 5.15
C CYS A 161 -1.82 10.29 4.57
N ASP A 162 -1.51 10.76 3.38
CA ASP A 162 -0.23 10.55 2.71
C ASP A 162 0.85 11.48 3.26
N ASP A 163 0.52 12.72 3.61
CA ASP A 163 1.43 13.62 4.35
C ASP A 163 1.91 12.99 5.65
N LEU A 164 0.97 12.52 6.48
CA LEU A 164 1.27 11.94 7.79
C LEU A 164 1.96 10.57 7.67
N THR A 165 1.61 9.78 6.66
CA THR A 165 2.30 8.53 6.35
C THR A 165 3.76 8.80 5.97
N SER A 166 3.99 9.77 5.09
CA SER A 166 5.33 10.19 4.67
C SER A 166 6.15 10.69 5.87
N LEU A 167 5.55 11.52 6.73
CA LEU A 167 6.21 12.00 7.94
C LEU A 167 6.59 10.86 8.90
N TYR A 168 5.64 10.01 9.27
CA TYR A 168 5.88 8.96 10.26
C TYR A 168 6.92 7.95 9.79
N THR A 169 6.83 7.54 8.52
CA THR A 169 7.81 6.63 7.91
C THR A 169 9.19 7.27 7.83
N ALA A 170 9.30 8.55 7.46
CA ALA A 170 10.56 9.27 7.44
C ALA A 170 11.22 9.39 8.82
N LEU A 171 10.42 9.62 9.87
CA LEU A 171 10.90 9.66 11.26
C LEU A 171 11.45 8.31 11.73
N LEU A 172 10.78 7.21 11.37
CA LEU A 172 11.22 5.85 11.70
C LEU A 172 12.50 5.46 10.96
N GLU A 173 12.56 5.72 9.66
CA GLU A 173 13.75 5.50 8.83
C GLU A 173 14.95 6.32 9.33
N ALA A 174 14.71 7.56 9.79
CA ALA A 174 15.74 8.44 10.34
C ALA A 174 16.46 7.86 11.58
N VAL A 175 15.80 6.93 12.30
CA VAL A 175 16.36 6.22 13.47
C VAL A 175 16.63 4.74 13.20
N GLY A 176 16.69 4.36 11.91
CA GLY A 176 17.08 3.04 11.44
C GLY A 176 16.01 1.95 11.64
N VAL A 177 14.74 2.34 11.68
CA VAL A 177 13.61 1.39 11.64
C VAL A 177 13.13 1.31 10.20
N GLU A 178 13.19 0.12 9.62
CA GLU A 178 12.69 -0.13 8.27
C GLU A 178 11.17 0.02 8.21
N THR A 179 10.69 0.67 7.17
CA THR A 179 9.28 1.01 6.97
C THR A 179 8.73 0.46 5.66
N ALA A 180 7.40 0.37 5.62
CA ALA A 180 6.64 0.11 4.42
C ALA A 180 5.44 1.05 4.39
N VAL A 181 4.95 1.33 3.18
CA VAL A 181 3.69 2.04 2.96
C VAL A 181 2.65 1.04 2.49
N ILE A 182 1.45 1.11 3.06
CA ILE A 182 0.31 0.29 2.69
C ILE A 182 -0.69 1.19 1.99
N THR A 183 -0.96 0.91 0.71
CA THR A 183 -2.03 1.53 -0.05
C THR A 183 -3.19 0.56 -0.21
N ILE A 184 -4.38 1.04 0.09
CA ILE A 184 -5.64 0.36 -0.22
C ILE A 184 -6.54 1.36 -0.96
N PRO A 185 -7.58 0.93 -1.70
CA PRO A 185 -8.43 1.87 -2.42
C PRO A 185 -8.96 2.96 -1.49
N GLY A 186 -8.60 4.20 -1.81
CA GLY A 186 -9.02 5.39 -1.08
C GLY A 186 -8.40 5.63 0.29
N HIS A 187 -7.40 4.83 0.71
CA HIS A 187 -6.68 5.05 1.96
C HIS A 187 -5.20 4.64 1.93
N ILE A 188 -4.36 5.28 2.75
CA ILE A 188 -2.91 5.06 2.83
C ILE A 188 -2.41 5.21 4.27
N TYR A 189 -1.55 4.29 4.69
CA TYR A 189 -0.96 4.30 6.03
C TYR A 189 0.41 3.60 6.07
N GLY A 190 1.11 3.73 7.19
CA GLY A 190 2.46 3.20 7.37
C GLY A 190 2.49 1.83 8.05
N ALA A 191 3.59 1.12 7.85
CA ALA A 191 3.99 -0.01 8.67
C ALA A 191 5.48 0.04 8.96
N PHE A 192 5.91 -0.59 10.05
CA PHE A 192 7.33 -0.66 10.39
C PHE A 192 7.74 -2.06 10.84
N ALA A 193 8.97 -2.44 10.53
CA ALA A 193 9.49 -3.77 10.81
C ALA A 193 9.94 -3.89 12.27
N LEU A 194 9.57 -4.97 12.93
CA LEU A 194 10.15 -5.39 14.21
C LEU A 194 11.51 -6.04 14.00
N LYS A 195 12.32 -6.12 15.06
CA LYS A 195 13.56 -6.91 15.05
C LYS A 195 13.29 -8.40 15.26
N THR A 196 12.19 -8.73 15.94
CA THR A 196 11.81 -10.10 16.24
C THR A 196 11.57 -10.93 14.98
N SER A 197 11.86 -12.23 15.07
CA SER A 197 11.58 -13.18 13.99
C SER A 197 10.09 -13.55 13.94
N PRO A 198 9.56 -14.02 12.79
CA PRO A 198 8.18 -14.49 12.70
C PRO A 198 7.82 -15.59 13.72
N ASP A 199 8.72 -16.53 13.98
CA ASP A 199 8.49 -17.62 14.94
C ASP A 199 8.43 -17.14 16.38
N GLU A 200 9.29 -16.18 16.73
CA GLU A 200 9.29 -15.55 18.05
C GLU A 200 8.03 -14.70 18.23
N ALA A 201 7.67 -13.87 17.24
CA ALA A 201 6.49 -13.03 17.28
C ALA A 201 5.20 -13.84 17.54
N ARG A 202 5.06 -15.00 16.87
CA ARG A 202 3.91 -15.92 17.07
C ARG A 202 3.82 -16.49 18.48
N ARG A 203 4.92 -16.49 19.25
CA ARG A 203 4.98 -17.03 20.61
C ARG A 203 4.83 -15.95 21.67
N THR A 204 5.31 -14.74 21.40
CA THR A 204 5.44 -13.67 22.39
C THR A 204 4.29 -12.67 22.35
N PHE A 205 3.73 -12.38 21.17
CA PHE A 205 2.59 -11.48 21.05
C PHE A 205 1.29 -12.20 21.36
N SER A 206 0.43 -11.58 22.15
CA SER A 206 -0.89 -12.10 22.49
C SER A 206 -1.84 -12.14 21.29
N ARG A 207 -1.66 -11.23 20.33
CA ARG A 207 -2.44 -11.10 19.09
C ARG A 207 -1.53 -11.09 17.87
N PRO A 208 -0.98 -12.25 17.47
CA PRO A 208 -0.12 -12.33 16.30
C PRO A 208 -0.88 -12.09 14.98
N ASP A 209 -2.21 -12.13 15.01
CA ASP A 209 -3.10 -11.76 13.90
C ASP A 209 -3.15 -10.25 13.64
N GLU A 210 -2.74 -9.42 14.60
CA GLU A 210 -2.57 -7.96 14.43
C GLU A 210 -1.22 -7.59 13.78
N LEU A 211 -0.37 -8.58 13.49
CA LEU A 211 0.93 -8.40 12.83
C LEU A 211 0.84 -8.81 11.35
N ILE A 212 1.58 -8.09 10.51
CA ILE A 212 1.76 -8.47 9.11
C ILE A 212 3.07 -9.24 9.01
N ILE A 213 2.98 -10.54 8.72
CA ILE A 213 4.15 -11.39 8.45
C ILE A 213 4.26 -11.59 6.94
N THR A 214 5.36 -11.13 6.34
CA THR A 214 5.70 -11.31 4.92
C THR A 214 7.21 -11.21 4.74
N ASP A 215 7.76 -11.89 3.73
CA ASP A 215 9.19 -11.83 3.38
C ASP A 215 10.13 -12.11 4.56
N ASN A 216 9.72 -13.06 5.42
CA ASN A 216 10.41 -13.42 6.66
C ASN A 216 10.60 -12.27 7.66
N LYS A 217 9.78 -11.22 7.57
CA LYS A 217 9.75 -10.06 8.46
C LYS A 217 8.39 -9.95 9.16
N VAL A 218 8.41 -9.26 10.30
CA VAL A 218 7.23 -8.98 11.11
C VAL A 218 7.02 -7.47 11.10
N TRP A 219 5.84 -7.05 10.65
CA TRP A 219 5.50 -5.64 10.48
C TRP A 219 4.33 -5.26 11.36
N VAL A 220 4.41 -4.07 11.95
CA VAL A 220 3.34 -3.43 12.69
C VAL A 220 2.68 -2.39 11.77
N PRO A 221 1.46 -2.63 11.27
CA PRO A 221 0.70 -1.61 10.57
C PRO A 221 0.21 -0.57 11.57
N VAL A 222 0.27 0.71 11.21
CA VAL A 222 -0.17 1.81 12.06
C VAL A 222 -1.08 2.72 11.25
N GLU A 223 -2.35 2.79 11.63
CA GLU A 223 -3.29 3.72 11.04
C GLU A 223 -2.94 5.14 11.47
N ILE A 224 -2.27 5.86 10.58
CA ILE A 224 -1.56 7.08 10.96
C ILE A 224 -2.47 8.30 11.10
N THR A 225 -3.65 8.26 10.48
CA THR A 225 -4.67 9.29 10.64
C THR A 225 -5.23 9.31 12.07
N LEU A 226 -5.05 8.23 12.83
CA LEU A 226 -5.44 8.12 14.23
C LEU A 226 -4.38 8.64 15.21
N PHE A 227 -3.48 9.55 14.80
CA PHE A 227 -2.50 10.17 15.70
C PHE A 227 -3.09 10.87 16.92
N GLN A 228 -4.36 11.27 16.86
CA GLN A 228 -5.06 11.88 17.99
C GLN A 228 -5.52 10.83 19.02
N GLU A 229 -5.60 9.56 18.62
CA GLU A 229 -5.90 8.39 19.46
C GLU A 229 -4.63 7.80 20.09
N THR A 230 -4.73 6.64 20.73
CA THR A 230 -3.57 5.92 21.27
C THR A 230 -2.85 5.12 20.18
N PHE A 231 -1.54 4.91 20.34
CA PHE A 231 -0.78 4.04 19.44
C PHE A 231 -1.41 2.64 19.29
N GLU A 232 -1.88 2.03 20.39
CA GLU A 232 -2.55 0.73 20.35
C GLU A 232 -3.78 0.75 19.44
N LYS A 233 -4.59 1.81 19.52
CA LYS A 233 -5.77 1.95 18.68
C LYS A 233 -5.39 2.11 17.21
N ALA A 234 -4.37 2.92 16.92
CA ALA A 234 -3.85 3.10 15.57
C ALA A 234 -3.34 1.78 14.97
N TRP A 235 -2.59 0.99 15.76
CA TRP A 235 -2.12 -0.32 15.34
C TRP A 235 -3.28 -1.29 15.08
N GLN A 236 -4.20 -1.45 16.04
CA GLN A 236 -5.36 -2.35 15.90
C GLN A 236 -6.22 -2.00 14.70
N THR A 237 -6.44 -0.71 14.43
CA THR A 237 -7.17 -0.25 13.25
C THR A 237 -6.41 -0.58 11.96
N GLY A 238 -5.11 -0.26 11.88
CA GLY A 238 -4.31 -0.58 10.70
C GLY A 238 -4.26 -2.08 10.40
N ALA A 239 -4.17 -2.92 11.44
CA ALA A 239 -4.24 -4.37 11.29
C ALA A 239 -5.60 -4.85 10.79
N LYS A 240 -6.69 -4.28 11.32
CA LYS A 240 -8.06 -4.56 10.87
C LYS A 240 -8.24 -4.19 9.40
N GLU A 241 -7.88 -2.98 9.01
CA GLU A 241 -8.01 -2.50 7.63
C GLU A 241 -7.17 -3.31 6.65
N TYR A 242 -5.96 -3.68 7.05
CA TYR A 242 -5.12 -4.57 6.25
C TYR A 242 -5.81 -5.93 6.03
N LYS A 243 -6.40 -6.53 7.06
CA LYS A 243 -7.16 -7.78 6.92
C LYS A 243 -8.38 -7.62 6.00
N LEU A 244 -9.16 -6.55 6.19
CA LEU A 244 -10.34 -6.23 5.38
C LEU A 244 -9.99 -6.06 3.90
N SER A 245 -8.90 -5.35 3.61
CA SER A 245 -8.47 -5.12 2.23
C SER A 245 -8.13 -6.42 1.51
N LEU A 246 -7.52 -7.40 2.18
CA LEU A 246 -7.27 -8.73 1.62
C LEU A 246 -8.58 -9.49 1.32
N ILE A 247 -9.56 -9.41 2.22
CA ILE A 247 -10.88 -10.01 2.00
C ILE A 247 -11.57 -9.35 0.80
N ASN A 248 -11.54 -8.02 0.73
CA ASN A 248 -12.14 -7.27 -0.37
C ASN A 248 -11.47 -7.54 -1.72
N LEU A 249 -10.14 -7.65 -1.76
CA LEU A 249 -9.41 -8.07 -2.96
C LEU A 249 -9.79 -9.50 -3.38
N GLY A 250 -9.89 -10.42 -2.42
CA GLY A 250 -10.41 -11.76 -2.64
C GLY A 250 -11.81 -11.74 -3.26
N ASN A 251 -12.71 -10.94 -2.71
CA ASN A 251 -14.08 -10.77 -3.19
C ASN A 251 -14.14 -10.21 -4.63
N ILE A 252 -13.34 -9.18 -4.94
CA ILE A 252 -13.26 -8.59 -6.28
C ILE A 252 -12.77 -9.61 -7.31
N LEU A 253 -11.73 -10.38 -6.98
CA LEU A 253 -11.21 -11.43 -7.86
C LEU A 253 -12.22 -12.56 -8.05
N PHE A 254 -12.95 -12.93 -6.99
CA PHE A 254 -14.03 -13.90 -7.06
C PHE A 254 -15.11 -13.46 -8.07
N ILE A 255 -15.56 -12.21 -8.00
CA ILE A 255 -16.54 -11.64 -8.95
C ILE A 255 -16.00 -11.67 -10.38
N LYS A 256 -14.69 -11.45 -10.56
CA LYS A 256 -14.00 -11.51 -11.85
C LYS A 256 -13.74 -12.95 -12.34
N ALA A 257 -14.22 -13.96 -11.62
CA ALA A 257 -13.98 -15.39 -11.86
C ALA A 257 -12.50 -15.80 -11.83
N ASP A 258 -11.63 -15.00 -11.21
CA ASP A 258 -10.26 -15.39 -10.90
C ASP A 258 -10.24 -16.07 -9.52
N PHE A 259 -10.67 -17.34 -9.50
CA PHE A 259 -10.82 -18.11 -8.27
C PHE A 259 -9.48 -18.51 -7.64
N GLU A 260 -8.44 -18.71 -8.44
CA GLU A 260 -7.09 -19.01 -7.95
C GLU A 260 -6.49 -17.80 -7.23
N GLY A 261 -6.53 -16.63 -7.87
CA GLY A 261 -6.10 -15.37 -7.27
C GLY A 261 -6.92 -15.04 -6.01
N SER A 262 -8.24 -15.19 -6.09
CA SER A 262 -9.16 -14.98 -4.96
C SER A 262 -8.83 -15.87 -3.75
N ALA A 263 -8.65 -17.18 -3.96
CA ALA A 263 -8.27 -18.11 -2.91
C ALA A 263 -6.94 -17.72 -2.24
N GLY A 264 -5.97 -17.22 -3.03
CA GLY A 264 -4.69 -16.74 -2.53
C GLY A 264 -4.83 -15.61 -1.49
N TYR A 265 -5.71 -14.64 -1.73
CA TYR A 265 -5.95 -13.54 -0.78
C TYR A 265 -6.61 -14.01 0.51
N TYR A 266 -7.66 -14.84 0.42
CA TYR A 266 -8.27 -15.40 1.63
C TYR A 266 -7.31 -16.27 2.42
N GLN A 267 -6.43 -17.03 1.76
CA GLN A 267 -5.43 -17.84 2.45
C GLN A 267 -4.43 -16.96 3.23
N ARG A 268 -4.07 -15.77 2.73
CA ARG A 268 -3.25 -14.81 3.48
C ARG A 268 -3.92 -14.34 4.77
N VAL A 269 -5.24 -14.21 4.77
CA VAL A 269 -6.02 -13.91 5.99
C VAL A 269 -5.98 -15.11 6.93
N LEU A 270 -6.29 -16.32 6.45
CA LEU A 270 -6.32 -17.55 7.26
C LEU A 270 -4.96 -17.94 7.84
N ASN A 271 -3.86 -17.54 7.22
CA ASN A 271 -2.51 -17.75 7.75
C ASN A 271 -2.23 -16.91 9.02
N ARG A 272 -3.05 -15.89 9.28
CA ARG A 272 -2.96 -14.98 10.43
C ARG A 272 -4.11 -15.22 11.42
N ASP A 273 -5.33 -15.28 10.90
CA ASP A 273 -6.56 -15.58 11.64
C ASP A 273 -7.21 -16.86 11.05
N PRO A 274 -6.82 -18.07 11.51
CA PRO A 274 -7.35 -19.33 10.99
C PRO A 274 -8.85 -19.53 11.22
N SER A 275 -9.45 -18.72 12.09
CA SER A 275 -10.88 -18.72 12.43
C SER A 275 -11.69 -17.70 11.66
N ASN A 276 -11.08 -16.92 10.78
CA ASN A 276 -11.75 -15.86 10.05
C ASN A 276 -12.89 -16.42 9.17
N LYS A 277 -14.13 -16.11 9.54
CA LYS A 277 -15.33 -16.68 8.90
C LYS A 277 -15.44 -16.31 7.42
N ALA A 278 -15.20 -15.02 7.09
CA ALA A 278 -15.28 -14.51 5.74
C ALA A 278 -14.24 -15.18 4.83
N ALA A 279 -13.00 -15.32 5.31
CA ALA A 279 -11.94 -15.99 4.55
C ALA A 279 -12.16 -17.51 4.44
N LEU A 280 -12.67 -18.18 5.48
CA LEU A 280 -13.05 -19.60 5.40
C LEU A 280 -14.14 -19.84 4.34
N LEU A 281 -15.17 -19.00 4.34
CA LEU A 281 -16.20 -19.05 3.31
C LEU A 281 -15.62 -18.78 1.92
N GLY A 282 -14.81 -17.73 1.79
CA GLY A 282 -14.16 -17.34 0.55
C GLY A 282 -13.32 -18.48 -0.06
N VAL A 283 -12.42 -19.09 0.72
CA VAL A 283 -11.64 -20.25 0.29
C VAL A 283 -12.55 -21.42 -0.10
N SER A 284 -13.60 -21.70 0.69
CA SER A 284 -14.52 -22.79 0.38
C SER A 284 -15.23 -22.58 -0.96
N ARG A 285 -15.72 -21.36 -1.22
CA ARG A 285 -16.39 -21.00 -2.48
C ARG A 285 -15.43 -21.06 -3.67
N CYS A 286 -14.23 -20.51 -3.54
CA CYS A 286 -13.22 -20.59 -4.59
C CYS A 286 -12.90 -22.05 -4.95
N ASN A 287 -12.69 -22.90 -3.94
CA ASN A 287 -12.41 -24.31 -4.18
C ASN A 287 -13.60 -25.06 -4.76
N HIS A 288 -14.84 -24.62 -4.50
CA HIS A 288 -16.02 -25.22 -5.12
C HIS A 288 -16.11 -24.89 -6.61
N GLU A 289 -15.90 -23.62 -6.99
CA GLU A 289 -15.87 -23.18 -8.40
C GLU A 289 -14.66 -23.77 -9.16
N LEU A 290 -13.55 -24.05 -8.47
CA LEU A 290 -12.39 -24.78 -9.01
C LEU A 290 -12.55 -26.31 -9.01
N GLU A 291 -13.74 -26.83 -8.65
CA GLU A 291 -14.04 -28.28 -8.53
C GLU A 291 -13.16 -29.05 -7.54
N ASN A 292 -12.43 -28.34 -6.67
CA ASN A 292 -11.65 -28.87 -5.55
C ASN A 292 -12.55 -29.21 -4.35
N TYR A 293 -13.58 -30.03 -4.59
CA TYR A 293 -14.65 -30.31 -3.62
C TYR A 293 -14.16 -30.85 -2.27
N GLY A 294 -13.04 -31.58 -2.25
CA GLY A 294 -12.44 -32.07 -1.00
C GLY A 294 -11.93 -30.94 -0.11
N MET A 295 -11.29 -29.92 -0.71
CA MET A 295 -10.81 -28.73 0.01
C MET A 295 -11.96 -27.80 0.39
N ALA A 296 -12.95 -27.64 -0.49
CA ALA A 296 -14.18 -26.89 -0.21
C ALA A 296 -14.88 -27.47 1.03
N ALA A 297 -15.22 -28.76 1.03
CA ALA A 297 -15.89 -29.41 2.15
C ALA A 297 -15.05 -29.40 3.45
N LYS A 298 -13.72 -29.49 3.37
CA LYS A 298 -12.84 -29.36 4.54
C LYS A 298 -12.93 -27.96 5.16
N THR A 299 -12.91 -26.92 4.34
CA THR A 299 -12.94 -25.53 4.80
C THR A 299 -14.34 -25.13 5.27
N TYR A 300 -15.36 -25.56 4.55
CA TYR A 300 -16.77 -25.40 4.95
C TYR A 300 -17.07 -26.03 6.31
N ARG A 301 -16.54 -27.23 6.61
CA ARG A 301 -16.71 -27.86 7.93
C ARG A 301 -16.12 -27.01 9.06
N LYS A 302 -14.94 -26.41 8.85
CA LYS A 302 -14.36 -25.47 9.83
C LYS A 302 -15.25 -24.24 10.02
N LEU A 303 -15.77 -23.67 8.92
CA LEU A 303 -16.73 -22.57 8.99
C LEU A 303 -17.96 -22.98 9.81
N LYS A 304 -18.50 -24.17 9.57
CA LYS A 304 -19.66 -24.71 10.29
C LYS A 304 -19.41 -24.93 11.78
N GLU A 305 -18.19 -25.29 12.18
CA GLU A 305 -17.81 -25.41 13.60
C GLU A 305 -17.77 -24.05 14.30
N ILE A 306 -17.37 -22.98 13.59
CA ILE A 306 -17.22 -21.63 14.14
C ILE A 306 -18.54 -20.84 14.08
N ASP A 307 -19.25 -20.94 12.96
CA ASP A 307 -20.50 -20.25 12.69
C ASP A 307 -21.48 -21.15 11.91
N PRO A 308 -22.26 -21.98 12.63
CA PRO A 308 -23.23 -22.88 12.02
C PRO A 308 -24.32 -22.14 11.24
N GLY A 309 -24.70 -20.93 11.68
CA GLY A 309 -25.75 -20.13 11.05
C GLY A 309 -25.32 -19.64 9.68
N LEU A 310 -24.13 -19.04 9.61
CA LEU A 310 -23.53 -18.62 8.35
C LEU A 310 -23.30 -19.82 7.43
N ALA A 311 -22.75 -20.92 7.95
CA ALA A 311 -22.53 -22.13 7.15
C ALA A 311 -23.85 -22.68 6.57
N MET A 312 -24.95 -22.66 7.33
CA MET A 312 -26.26 -23.14 6.87
C MET A 312 -26.78 -22.31 5.69
N HIS A 313 -26.52 -21.00 5.67
CA HIS A 313 -26.87 -20.16 4.52
C HIS A 313 -26.16 -20.61 3.24
N PHE A 314 -24.93 -21.14 3.34
CA PHE A 314 -24.13 -21.63 2.22
C PHE A 314 -24.06 -23.18 2.15
N ALA A 315 -25.13 -23.89 2.51
CA ALA A 315 -25.17 -25.35 2.58
C ALA A 315 -24.82 -26.07 1.26
N TYR A 316 -24.96 -25.41 0.11
CA TYR A 316 -24.56 -25.98 -1.18
C TYR A 316 -23.07 -26.32 -1.27
N LEU A 317 -22.23 -25.71 -0.43
CA LEU A 317 -20.78 -25.97 -0.38
C LEU A 317 -20.43 -27.37 0.14
N ASP A 318 -21.39 -28.07 0.76
CA ASP A 318 -21.26 -29.48 1.15
C ASP A 318 -21.68 -30.44 0.01
N LEU A 319 -22.28 -29.91 -1.06
CA LEU A 319 -22.77 -30.65 -2.22
C LEU A 319 -21.76 -30.58 -3.39
N ARG A 320 -21.89 -31.49 -4.37
CA ARG A 320 -20.99 -31.59 -5.54
C ARG A 320 -21.76 -31.42 -6.86
N GLY A 321 -21.07 -30.92 -7.89
CA GLY A 321 -21.58 -30.86 -9.26
C GLY A 321 -22.85 -30.03 -9.41
N GLU A 322 -23.69 -30.38 -10.39
CA GLU A 322 -24.86 -29.60 -10.79
C GLU A 322 -25.92 -29.39 -9.69
N GLU A 323 -26.01 -30.30 -8.72
CA GLU A 323 -26.95 -30.17 -7.59
C GLU A 323 -26.57 -28.98 -6.70
N ALA A 324 -25.27 -28.77 -6.47
CA ALA A 324 -24.75 -27.63 -5.75
C ALA A 324 -24.97 -26.32 -6.52
N THR A 325 -24.70 -26.31 -7.83
CA THR A 325 -24.90 -25.14 -8.70
C THR A 325 -26.35 -24.69 -8.70
N ARG A 326 -27.29 -25.63 -8.86
CA ARG A 326 -28.73 -25.34 -8.83
C ARG A 326 -29.19 -24.79 -7.48
N ALA A 327 -28.69 -25.33 -6.37
CA ALA A 327 -29.00 -24.84 -5.03
C ALA A 327 -28.45 -23.43 -4.78
N ALA A 328 -27.23 -23.15 -5.23
CA ALA A 328 -26.60 -21.82 -5.10
C ALA A 328 -27.33 -20.75 -5.93
N ASP A 329 -27.67 -21.08 -7.19
CA ASP A 329 -28.35 -20.15 -8.10
C ASP A 329 -29.79 -19.85 -7.63
N ALA A 330 -30.52 -20.87 -7.16
CA ALA A 330 -31.87 -20.70 -6.62
C ALA A 330 -31.92 -19.79 -5.38
N ALA A 331 -30.83 -19.74 -4.61
CA ALA A 331 -30.71 -18.92 -3.41
C ALA A 331 -30.01 -17.57 -3.66
N GLY A 332 -29.57 -17.27 -4.89
CA GLY A 332 -28.85 -16.03 -5.23
C GLY A 332 -27.47 -15.90 -4.57
N LEU A 333 -26.89 -17.00 -4.11
CA LEU A 333 -25.68 -16.99 -3.26
C LEU A 333 -24.37 -16.93 -4.04
N ARG A 334 -24.43 -17.15 -5.36
CA ARG A 334 -23.23 -17.24 -6.20
C ARG A 334 -22.53 -15.89 -6.34
N THR A 335 -23.29 -14.80 -6.39
CA THR A 335 -22.78 -13.42 -6.52
C THR A 335 -22.72 -12.67 -5.19
N MET A 336 -23.22 -13.25 -4.10
CA MET A 336 -23.16 -12.64 -2.78
C MET A 336 -21.71 -12.46 -2.35
N VAL A 337 -21.37 -11.30 -1.83
CA VAL A 337 -20.06 -10.99 -1.27
C VAL A 337 -20.26 -10.62 0.19
N LEU A 338 -19.48 -11.24 1.09
CA LEU A 338 -19.49 -10.84 2.50
C LEU A 338 -18.45 -9.75 2.74
N GLY A 339 -18.88 -8.64 3.33
CA GLY A 339 -17.99 -7.74 4.07
C GLY A 339 -17.93 -8.17 5.54
N GLU A 340 -16.86 -7.85 6.27
CA GLU A 340 -16.82 -8.07 7.74
C GLU A 340 -17.63 -7.00 8.53
N GLU A 341 -18.51 -6.23 7.89
CA GLU A 341 -19.35 -5.22 8.57
C GLU A 341 -20.69 -5.77 9.10
N GLU A 342 -20.89 -7.09 9.10
CA GLU A 342 -22.02 -7.75 9.78
C GLU A 342 -21.61 -8.52 11.04
#